data_AF-A0A381V9M2-F1
#
_entry.id   AF-A0A381V9M2-F1
#
_cell.length_a   1.000
_cell.length_b   1.000
_cell.length_c   1.000
_cell.angle_alpha   90.00
_cell.angle_beta   90.00
_cell.angle_gamma   90.00
#
_symmetry.space_group_name_H-M   'P 1'
#
loop_
_entity.id
_entity.type
_entity.pdbx_description
1 polymer ?
#
loop_
_entity_poly.entity_id
_entity_poly.type
_entity_poly.pdbx_seq_one_letter_code
_entity_poly.pdbx_strand_id
1 'polypeptide(L)'
;MNSLLLLFISIPLIEIYLFIKVGSFIGAFNTISLILITAIIGIVYARYEGFNTLKSGMSQLVKNQLPVYEIVSGAALAFAALLLILPGFATDFLGFLLIFPPTRKLLFRKVRNKYPDQNNKKQDFINGEFEDIDEDKNDKI
;
A
#
# COMPACT_ATOMS: atom_id res chain seq x y z
N MET A 1 24.63 -11.31 -11.76
CA MET A 1 23.16 -11.08 -11.82
C MET A 1 22.42 -12.32 -11.27
N ASN A 2 22.82 -12.83 -10.10
CA ASN A 2 22.32 -14.11 -9.58
C ASN A 2 21.74 -13.97 -8.15
N SER A 3 21.85 -12.78 -7.56
CA SER A 3 21.45 -12.55 -6.16
C SER A 3 19.95 -12.70 -5.93
N LEU A 4 19.11 -12.37 -6.93
CA LEU A 4 17.65 -12.57 -6.84
C LEU A 4 17.28 -14.06 -6.84
N LEU A 5 17.94 -14.87 -7.67
CA LEU A 5 17.75 -16.33 -7.70
C LEU A 5 18.17 -16.96 -6.36
N LEU A 6 19.32 -16.53 -5.82
CA LEU A 6 19.79 -16.96 -4.50
C LEU A 6 18.80 -16.58 -3.40
N LEU A 7 18.26 -15.35 -3.41
CA LEU A 7 17.27 -14.92 -2.44
C LEU A 7 16.00 -15.79 -2.52
N PHE A 8 15.47 -15.97 -3.72
CA PHE A 8 14.25 -16.75 -3.98
C PHE A 8 14.38 -18.21 -3.53
N ILE A 9 15.57 -18.81 -3.66
CA ILE A 9 15.86 -20.18 -3.19
C ILE A 9 16.12 -20.19 -1.68
N SER A 10 16.81 -19.19 -1.13
CA SER A 10 17.17 -19.16 0.29
C SER A 10 15.97 -18.99 1.23
N ILE A 11 14.95 -18.20 0.82
CA ILE A 11 13.74 -17.96 1.61
C ILE A 11 13.02 -19.29 1.94
N PRO A 12 12.61 -20.12 0.96
CA PRO A 12 11.94 -21.39 1.25
C PRO A 12 12.86 -22.38 1.97
N LEU A 13 14.17 -22.35 1.74
CA LEU A 13 15.14 -23.16 2.49
C LEU A 13 15.12 -22.83 4.00
N ILE A 14 15.10 -21.54 4.33
CA ILE A 14 14.99 -21.06 5.71
C ILE A 14 13.65 -21.46 6.32
N GLU A 15 12.57 -21.38 5.55
CA GLU A 15 11.23 -21.79 6.02
C GLU A 15 11.16 -23.28 6.34
N ILE A 16 11.68 -24.14 5.46
CA ILE A 16 11.74 -25.59 5.70
C ILE A 16 12.54 -25.88 6.98
N TYR A 17 13.67 -25.20 7.16
CA TYR A 17 14.46 -25.35 8.38
C TYR A 17 13.68 -24.92 9.64
N LEU A 18 12.94 -23.81 9.59
CA LEU A 18 12.08 -23.37 10.69
C LEU A 18 10.94 -24.34 10.97
N PHE A 19 10.29 -24.89 9.93
CA PHE A 19 9.24 -25.90 10.08
C PHE A 19 9.76 -27.14 10.79
N ILE A 20 10.93 -27.64 10.39
CA ILE A 20 11.53 -28.82 11.04
C ILE A 20 11.88 -28.51 12.49
N LYS A 21 12.49 -27.34 12.75
CA LYS A 21 12.92 -26.97 14.10
C LYS A 21 11.71 -26.80 15.03
N VAL A 22 10.74 -25.97 14.67
CA VAL A 22 9.53 -25.75 15.47
C VAL A 22 8.68 -27.01 15.58
N GLY A 23 8.54 -27.75 14.47
CA GLY A 23 7.87 -29.04 14.42
C GLY A 23 8.48 -30.08 15.37
N SER A 24 9.80 -30.05 15.56
CA SER A 24 10.49 -30.91 16.52
C SER A 24 10.26 -30.51 17.98
N PHE A 25 9.98 -29.23 18.28
CA PHE A 25 9.74 -28.77 19.65
C PHE A 25 8.29 -29.01 20.11
N ILE A 26 7.32 -28.75 19.23
CA ILE A 26 5.89 -28.67 19.59
C ILE A 26 5.05 -29.78 18.95
N GLY A 27 5.63 -30.52 17.99
CA GLY A 27 4.96 -31.52 17.17
C GLY A 27 4.43 -30.95 15.85
N ALA A 28 4.37 -31.80 14.82
CA ALA A 28 3.94 -31.42 13.47
C ALA A 28 2.48 -30.93 13.46
N PHE A 29 1.58 -31.62 14.16
CA PHE A 29 0.15 -31.25 14.21
C PHE A 29 -0.05 -29.86 14.82
N ASN A 30 0.55 -29.60 15.99
CA ASN A 30 0.48 -28.29 16.65
C ASN A 30 1.10 -27.19 15.78
N THR A 31 2.20 -27.48 15.09
CA THR A 31 2.85 -26.53 14.17
C THR A 31 1.90 -26.13 13.05
N ILE A 32 1.27 -27.10 12.38
CA ILE A 32 0.30 -26.85 11.31
C ILE A 32 -0.91 -26.06 11.83
N SER A 33 -1.46 -26.44 12.99
CA SER A 33 -2.57 -25.70 13.60
C SER A 33 -2.19 -24.26 13.92
N LEU A 34 -0.98 -24.02 14.42
CA LEU A 34 -0.50 -22.68 14.78
C LEU A 34 -0.36 -21.80 13.52
N ILE A 35 0.20 -22.34 12.43
CA ILE A 35 0.30 -21.64 11.14
C ILE A 35 -1.09 -21.32 10.58
N LEU A 36 -2.04 -22.25 10.66
CA LEU A 36 -3.40 -22.00 10.19
C LEU A 36 -4.08 -20.90 11.01
N ILE A 37 -3.90 -20.90 12.34
CA ILE A 37 -4.44 -19.86 13.22
C ILE A 37 -3.81 -18.50 12.88
N THR A 38 -2.49 -18.44 12.71
CA THR A 38 -1.80 -17.20 12.33
C THR A 38 -2.24 -16.71 10.96
N ALA A 39 -2.33 -17.58 9.97
CA ALA A 39 -2.83 -17.22 8.64
C ALA A 39 -4.26 -16.66 8.68
N ILE A 40 -5.17 -17.30 9.41
CA ILE A 40 -6.56 -16.83 9.55
C ILE A 40 -6.60 -15.45 10.22
N ILE A 41 -5.89 -15.28 11.34
CA ILE A 41 -5.83 -13.99 12.05
C ILE A 41 -5.26 -12.90 11.14
N GLY A 42 -4.18 -13.20 10.42
CA GLY A 42 -3.55 -12.27 9.49
C GLY A 42 -4.48 -11.86 8.35
N ILE A 43 -5.18 -12.82 7.73
CA ILE A 43 -6.14 -12.55 6.64
C ILE A 43 -7.33 -11.72 7.13
N VAL A 44 -7.87 -12.04 8.32
CA VAL A 44 -8.99 -11.28 8.91
C VAL A 44 -8.56 -9.86 9.22
N TYR A 45 -7.38 -9.69 9.82
CA TYR A 45 -6.83 -8.37 10.11
C TYR A 45 -6.56 -7.57 8.83
N ALA A 46 -5.99 -8.22 7.80
CA ALA A 46 -5.78 -7.62 6.50
C ALA A 46 -7.11 -7.18 5.84
N ARG A 47 -8.17 -8.00 5.92
CA ARG A 47 -9.49 -7.59 5.44
C ARG A 47 -9.99 -6.34 6.18
N TYR A 48 -9.90 -6.32 7.50
CA TYR A 48 -10.38 -5.20 8.31
C TYR A 48 -9.67 -3.88 7.97
N GLU A 49 -8.33 -3.88 7.96
CA GLU A 49 -7.52 -2.70 7.59
C GLU A 49 -7.73 -2.30 6.12
N GLY A 50 -8.03 -3.28 5.25
CA GLY A 50 -8.26 -3.06 3.83
C GLY A 50 -9.55 -2.31 3.57
N PHE A 51 -10.64 -2.73 4.21
CA PHE A 51 -11.90 -2.00 4.14
C PHE A 51 -11.79 -0.58 4.67
N ASN A 52 -11.05 -0.39 5.78
CA ASN A 52 -10.84 0.95 6.34
C ASN A 52 -10.05 1.84 5.36
N THR A 53 -8.99 1.31 4.77
CA THR A 53 -8.18 2.00 3.74
C THR A 53 -9.02 2.38 2.51
N LEU A 54 -9.84 1.43 2.01
CA LEU A 54 -10.73 1.66 0.87
C LEU A 54 -11.76 2.75 1.16
N LYS A 55 -12.38 2.73 2.34
CA LYS A 55 -13.34 3.75 2.79
C LYS A 55 -12.71 5.14 2.84
N SER A 56 -11.51 5.25 3.41
CA SER A 56 -10.76 6.51 3.47
C SER A 56 -10.38 7.01 2.08
N GLY A 57 -9.93 6.11 1.19
CA GLY A 57 -9.58 6.45 -0.19
C GLY A 57 -10.78 6.98 -0.98
N MET A 58 -11.93 6.32 -0.83
CA MET A 58 -13.18 6.76 -1.46
C MET A 58 -13.59 8.16 -0.96
N SER A 59 -13.45 8.44 0.33
CA SER A 59 -13.76 9.76 0.89
C SER A 59 -12.85 10.87 0.34
N GLN A 60 -11.60 10.58 0.02
CA GLN A 60 -10.67 11.55 -0.57
C GLN A 60 -10.92 11.77 -2.07
N LEU A 61 -11.28 10.70 -2.80
CA LEU A 61 -11.68 10.80 -4.20
C LEU A 61 -12.92 11.69 -4.37
N VAL A 62 -13.92 11.55 -3.48
CA VAL A 62 -15.11 12.43 -3.46
C VAL A 62 -14.73 13.90 -3.21
N LYS A 63 -13.61 14.17 -2.54
CA LYS A 63 -13.09 15.53 -2.29
C LYS A 63 -12.17 16.04 -3.41
N ASN A 64 -12.09 15.36 -4.57
CA ASN A 64 -11.15 15.68 -5.66
C ASN A 64 -9.67 15.69 -5.20
N GLN A 65 -9.34 14.96 -4.13
CA GLN A 65 -7.97 14.79 -3.64
C GLN A 65 -7.41 13.44 -4.11
N LEU A 66 -6.14 13.41 -4.51
CA LEU A 66 -5.47 12.18 -4.93
C LEU A 66 -5.09 11.33 -3.69
N PRO A 67 -5.67 10.13 -3.50
CA PRO A 67 -5.46 9.30 -2.30
C PRO A 67 -4.18 8.47 -2.41
N VAL A 68 -3.02 9.12 -2.61
CA VAL A 68 -1.74 8.44 -2.86
C VAL A 68 -1.35 7.54 -1.69
N TYR A 69 -1.60 7.98 -0.46
CA TYR A 69 -1.31 7.19 0.74
C TYR A 69 -2.16 5.91 0.76
N GLU A 70 -3.45 6.01 0.47
CA GLU A 70 -4.41 4.91 0.53
C GLU A 70 -4.18 3.89 -0.60
N ILE A 71 -3.71 4.34 -1.77
CA ILE A 71 -3.33 3.43 -2.87
C ILE A 71 -2.11 2.60 -2.48
N VAL A 72 -1.06 3.24 -1.98
CA VAL A 72 0.17 2.55 -1.59
C VAL A 72 -0.09 1.65 -0.38
N SER A 73 -0.90 2.12 0.57
CA SER A 73 -1.31 1.33 1.72
C SER A 73 -2.23 0.17 1.29
N GLY A 74 -3.12 0.34 0.31
CA GLY A 74 -3.88 -0.76 -0.29
C GLY A 74 -2.96 -1.81 -0.92
N ALA A 75 -1.98 -1.38 -1.73
CA ALA A 75 -1.03 -2.26 -2.40
C ALA A 75 -0.15 -3.06 -1.43
N ALA A 76 0.39 -2.40 -0.40
CA ALA A 76 1.15 -3.09 0.65
C ALA A 76 0.28 -4.12 1.38
N LEU A 77 -1.02 -3.88 1.52
CA LEU A 77 -1.90 -4.78 2.26
C LEU A 77 -2.18 -6.05 1.46
N ALA A 78 -2.43 -5.87 0.16
CA ALA A 78 -2.54 -6.98 -0.78
C ALA A 78 -1.26 -7.81 -0.83
N PHE A 79 -0.09 -7.16 -0.83
CA PHE A 79 1.20 -7.84 -0.78
C PHE A 79 1.42 -8.62 0.52
N ALA A 80 1.03 -8.06 1.67
CA ALA A 80 1.10 -8.77 2.95
C ALA A 80 0.16 -9.97 3.00
N ALA A 81 -1.07 -9.82 2.49
CA ALA A 81 -2.02 -10.92 2.39
C ALA A 81 -1.50 -12.03 1.47
N LEU A 82 -0.86 -11.68 0.35
CA LEU A 82 -0.18 -12.64 -0.53
C LEU A 82 0.92 -13.40 0.22
N LEU A 83 1.72 -12.71 1.03
CA LEU A 83 2.75 -13.33 1.86
C LEU A 83 2.15 -14.33 2.87
N LEU A 84 1.07 -13.97 3.56
CA LEU A 84 0.39 -14.80 4.56
C LEU A 84 -0.37 -16.01 3.98
N ILE A 85 -0.64 -16.01 2.67
CA ILE A 85 -1.24 -17.19 1.99
C ILE A 85 -0.21 -18.31 1.84
N LEU A 86 1.08 -17.97 1.70
CA LEU A 86 2.15 -18.94 1.67
C LEU A 86 2.49 -19.34 3.11
N PRO A 87 2.19 -20.59 3.54
CA PRO A 87 2.46 -21.01 4.90
C PRO A 87 3.98 -20.93 5.15
N GLY A 88 4.40 -20.04 6.06
CA GLY A 88 5.80 -19.80 6.39
C GLY A 88 5.92 -19.07 7.72
N PHE A 89 6.82 -19.47 8.61
CA PHE A 89 7.02 -18.78 9.88
C PHE A 89 7.65 -17.40 9.69
N ALA A 90 8.68 -17.31 8.84
CA ALA A 90 9.34 -16.02 8.58
C ALA A 90 8.46 -15.13 7.70
N THR A 91 7.78 -15.74 6.73
CA THR A 91 6.87 -15.10 5.78
C THR A 91 5.62 -14.59 6.48
N ASP A 92 5.01 -15.36 7.38
CA ASP A 92 3.89 -14.91 8.22
C ASP A 92 4.32 -13.72 9.08
N PHE A 93 5.50 -13.79 9.71
CA PHE A 93 6.03 -12.69 10.53
C PHE A 93 6.23 -11.40 9.71
N LEU A 94 6.81 -11.51 8.51
CA LEU A 94 6.95 -10.40 7.57
C LEU A 94 5.59 -9.87 7.11
N GLY A 95 4.64 -10.75 6.80
CA GLY A 95 3.27 -10.40 6.44
C GLY A 95 2.59 -9.60 7.54
N PHE A 96 2.60 -10.10 8.79
CA PHE A 96 2.06 -9.40 9.95
C PHE A 96 2.72 -8.04 10.17
N LEU A 97 4.05 -7.97 10.09
CA LEU A 97 4.80 -6.73 10.26
C LEU A 97 4.38 -5.65 9.24
N LEU A 98 4.01 -6.08 8.03
CA LEU A 98 3.62 -5.21 6.93
C LEU A 98 2.14 -4.78 6.98
N ILE A 99 1.27 -5.59 7.60
CA ILE A 99 -0.12 -5.19 7.91
C ILE A 99 -0.11 -4.17 9.07
N PHE A 100 0.83 -4.29 10.02
CA PHE A 100 0.83 -3.45 11.21
C PHE A 100 0.94 -1.94 10.88
N PRO A 101 -0.06 -1.10 11.24
CA PRO A 101 -0.16 0.31 10.86
C PRO A 101 1.03 1.22 11.25
N PRO A 102 1.70 1.08 12.42
CA PRO A 102 2.81 1.97 12.77
C PRO A 102 4.05 1.73 11.91
N THR A 103 4.27 0.50 11.41
CA THR A 103 5.35 0.20 10.47
C THR A 103 5.16 0.95 9.16
N ARG A 104 3.91 1.08 8.68
CA ARG A 104 3.59 1.93 7.52
C ARG A 104 3.88 3.40 7.78
N LYS A 105 3.39 3.98 8.87
CA LYS A 105 3.65 5.38 9.18
C LYS A 105 5.15 5.68 9.30
N LEU A 106 5.95 4.76 9.85
CA LEU A 106 7.41 4.93 9.96
C LEU A 106 8.14 4.81 8.62
N LEU A 107 7.76 3.86 7.76
CA LEU A 107 8.31 3.72 6.41
C LEU A 107 7.94 4.92 5.52
N PHE A 108 6.69 5.37 5.57
CA PHE A 108 6.20 6.50 4.77
C PHE A 108 6.59 7.88 5.33
N ARG A 109 6.93 8.01 6.62
CA ARG A 109 7.48 9.27 7.16
C ARG A 109 8.83 9.61 6.51
N LYS A 110 9.63 8.63 6.07
CA LYS A 110 10.83 8.89 5.27
C LYS A 110 10.53 9.32 3.83
N VAL A 111 9.40 8.90 3.25
CA VAL A 111 9.01 9.27 1.88
C VAL A 111 8.44 10.70 1.83
N ARG A 112 7.76 11.14 2.90
CA ARG A 112 7.26 12.53 2.99
C ARG A 112 8.35 13.60 2.93
N ASN A 113 9.59 13.27 3.29
CA ASN A 113 10.71 14.20 3.15
C ASN A 113 11.20 14.35 1.69
N LYS A 114 10.69 13.56 0.73
CA LYS A 114 11.13 13.59 -0.67
C LYS A 114 10.06 14.10 -1.65
N TYR A 115 8.82 14.29 -1.21
CA TYR A 115 7.79 15.02 -1.96
C TYR A 115 7.37 16.24 -1.14
N PRO A 116 7.95 17.43 -1.41
CA PRO A 116 7.37 18.65 -0.91
C PRO A 116 5.98 18.78 -1.52
N ASP A 117 5.02 19.05 -0.65
CA ASP A 117 3.68 19.53 -0.95
C ASP A 117 3.71 20.48 -2.16
N GLN A 118 3.24 20.03 -3.33
CA GLN A 118 3.04 20.91 -4.50
C GLN A 118 1.73 21.71 -4.38
N ASN A 119 1.29 22.05 -3.17
CA ASN A 119 0.14 22.93 -2.89
C ASN A 119 0.45 24.42 -3.12
N ASN A 120 1.22 24.77 -4.15
CA ASN A 120 1.45 26.16 -4.54
C ASN A 120 1.79 26.29 -6.05
N LYS A 121 1.04 25.61 -6.92
CA LYS A 121 0.86 26.19 -8.26
C LYS A 121 -0.13 27.34 -8.11
N LYS A 122 0.40 28.56 -8.03
CA LYS A 122 -0.33 29.78 -8.37
C LYS A 122 -1.13 29.49 -9.64
N GLN A 123 -2.45 29.47 -9.51
CA GLN A 123 -3.33 29.44 -10.65
C GLN A 123 -3.29 30.87 -11.21
N ASP A 124 -2.39 31.13 -12.13
CA ASP A 124 -2.43 32.33 -12.96
C ASP A 124 -3.59 32.16 -13.94
N PHE A 125 -4.82 32.36 -13.45
CA PHE A 125 -5.97 32.53 -14.32
C PHE A 125 -5.85 33.91 -14.96
N ILE A 126 -5.52 33.93 -16.25
CA ILE A 126 -5.74 35.13 -17.06
C ILE A 126 -7.22 35.14 -17.40
N ASN A 127 -8.00 35.91 -16.64
CA ASN A 127 -9.36 36.26 -17.04
C ASN A 127 -9.25 37.15 -18.28
N GLY A 128 -9.48 36.55 -19.44
CA GLY A 128 -9.66 37.30 -20.68
C GLY A 128 -11.02 37.98 -20.63
N GLU A 129 -11.03 39.27 -20.29
CA GLU A 129 -12.18 40.12 -20.57
C GLU A 129 -12.17 40.36 -22.08
N PHE A 130 -13.19 39.86 -22.78
CA PHE A 130 -13.37 40.08 -24.20
C PHE A 130 -14.20 41.34 -24.37
N GLU A 131 -13.66 42.29 -25.13
CA GLU A 131 -14.39 43.47 -25.59
C GLU A 131 -14.92 43.11 -26.98
N ASP A 132 -16.24 43.01 -27.10
CA ASP A 132 -16.89 42.83 -28.39
C ASP A 132 -16.65 44.10 -29.20
N ILE A 133 -15.82 44.00 -30.24
CA ILE A 133 -15.60 45.10 -31.17
C ILE A 133 -16.83 45.12 -32.08
N ASP A 134 -17.84 45.88 -31.68
CA ASP A 134 -18.92 46.25 -32.58
C ASP A 134 -18.30 47.01 -33.76
N GLU A 135 -18.27 46.37 -34.92
CA GLU A 135 -17.88 46.99 -36.20
C GLU A 135 -18.88 48.11 -36.51
N ASP A 136 -18.57 49.29 -36.00
CA ASP A 136 -19.29 50.52 -36.27
C ASP A 136 -19.06 50.89 -37.73
N LYS A 137 -19.85 50.28 -38.62
CA LYS A 137 -19.95 50.65 -40.05
C LYS A 137 -20.56 52.04 -40.14
N ASN A 138 -19.70 53.03 -39.91
CA ASN A 138 -19.96 54.43 -40.18
C ASN A 138 -19.63 54.72 -41.65
N ASP A 139 -20.39 54.12 -42.58
CA ASP A 139 -20.45 54.63 -43.95
C ASP A 139 -21.36 55.86 -43.94
N LYS A 140 -20.78 56.98 -43.52
CA LYS A 140 -21.30 58.32 -43.76
C LYS A 140 -20.97 58.74 -45.18
N ILE A 141 -22.05 59.04 -45.91
CA ILE A 141 -22.18 59.92 -47.10
C ILE A 141 -21.85 59.26 -48.44
#